data_AF-A0A957WI84-F1
#
_entry.id   AF-A0A957WI84-F1
#
_cell.length_a   1.000
_cell.length_b   1.000
_cell.length_c   1.000
_cell.angle_alpha   90.00
_cell.angle_beta   90.00
_cell.angle_gamma   90.00
#
_symmetry.space_group_name_H-M   'P 1'
#
loop_
_entity.id
_entity.type
_entity.pdbx_description
1 polymer ?
#
loop_
_entity_poly.entity_id
_entity_poly.type
_entity_poly.pdbx_seq_one_letter_code
_entity_poly.pdbx_strand_id
1 'polypeptide(L)'
;MDIYGLDFTSTPGRRKPITCLLCHVDDTVLHPDRFFKIASLNEFEVFLKRRGPWVAGFDFPFGQPQKLIDNLGWPTTWAGYVEHIATMSQDEFEAIISAYRQARPTGDKHHLRTTDAKAKSLSPMMLHGVPVGKMFFKGAPRLLRAGVSILPCHPTEDNRIALEAYPALVARKWLDQRSYKNDSPTKQTVEQETARRELIARLCSAELLEYYGLRLDMDNDLAAQFIQDPTADGLDALLCAVQAAWAYTQADAGYGIPAHCNPNEGWIVDPQLG
;
A
#
# COMPACT_ATOMS: atom_id res chain seq x y z
N MET A 1 1.40 18.60 7.91
CA MET A 1 2.08 17.31 8.15
C MET A 1 2.49 16.72 6.80
N ASP A 2 3.70 16.18 6.68
CA ASP A 2 4.16 15.50 5.46
C ASP A 2 3.45 14.15 5.33
N ILE A 3 2.74 13.95 4.21
CA ILE A 3 2.10 12.69 3.84
C ILE A 3 2.77 12.15 2.59
N TYR A 4 3.19 10.89 2.63
CA TYR A 4 3.70 10.19 1.47
C TYR A 4 2.73 9.10 1.03
N GLY A 5 2.46 9.02 -0.27
CA GLY A 5 1.82 7.86 -0.87
C GLY A 5 2.79 7.15 -1.81
N LEU A 6 2.85 5.83 -1.73
CA LEU A 6 3.80 5.02 -2.49
C LEU A 6 3.11 3.89 -3.25
N ASP A 7 3.22 3.93 -4.58
CA ASP A 7 2.98 2.78 -5.44
C ASP A 7 4.27 1.93 -5.48
N PHE A 8 4.23 0.78 -4.82
CA PHE A 8 5.40 -0.04 -4.56
C PHE A 8 5.54 -1.18 -5.57
N THR A 9 6.78 -1.45 -5.98
CA THR A 9 7.14 -2.61 -6.79
C THR A 9 8.27 -3.40 -6.15
N SER A 10 8.21 -4.73 -6.22
CA SER A 10 9.26 -5.61 -5.68
C SER A 10 10.55 -5.60 -6.50
N THR A 11 10.53 -5.04 -7.71
CA THR A 11 11.68 -4.97 -8.62
C THR A 11 11.83 -3.56 -9.17
N PRO A 12 12.11 -2.56 -8.33
CA PRO A 12 12.27 -1.19 -8.79
C PRO A 12 13.45 -1.08 -9.74
N GLY A 13 13.26 -0.32 -10.80
CA GLY A 13 14.26 -0.02 -11.81
C GLY A 13 13.90 1.25 -12.57
N ARG A 14 14.79 1.72 -13.46
CA ARG A 14 14.54 2.96 -14.24
C ARG A 14 13.23 2.95 -15.03
N ARG A 15 12.77 1.78 -15.47
CA ARG A 15 11.53 1.62 -16.26
C ARG A 15 10.28 1.42 -15.41
N LYS A 16 10.42 0.90 -14.19
CA LYS A 16 9.33 0.68 -13.23
C LYS A 16 9.85 1.02 -11.83
N PRO A 17 9.98 2.30 -11.49
CA PRO A 17 10.43 2.73 -10.17
C PRO A 17 9.31 2.49 -9.15
N ILE A 18 9.64 2.64 -7.86
CA ILE A 18 8.61 2.95 -6.86
C ILE A 18 8.25 4.42 -7.07
N THR A 19 6.96 4.71 -7.29
CA THR A 19 6.47 6.07 -7.47
C THR A 19 6.02 6.61 -6.13
N CYS A 20 6.56 7.76 -5.72
CA CYS A 20 6.21 8.41 -4.47
C CYS A 20 5.66 9.81 -4.73
N LEU A 21 4.51 10.10 -4.14
CA LEU A 21 3.94 11.43 -4.06
C LEU A 21 4.14 11.98 -2.65
N LEU A 22 4.76 13.15 -2.54
CA LEU A 22 4.69 13.96 -1.32
C LEU A 22 3.46 14.86 -1.40
N CYS A 23 2.68 14.85 -0.34
CA CYS A 23 1.61 15.80 -0.07
C CYS A 23 1.84 16.48 1.29
N HIS A 24 1.19 17.62 1.48
CA HIS A 24 1.04 18.25 2.79
C HIS A 24 -0.42 18.17 3.19
N VAL A 25 -0.70 17.72 4.41
CA VAL A 25 -2.04 17.84 5.00
C VAL A 25 -2.06 18.99 6.01
N ASP A 26 -3.03 19.88 5.82
CA ASP A 26 -3.39 20.97 6.74
C ASP A 26 -4.87 20.84 7.10
N ASP A 27 -5.15 20.59 8.38
CA ASP A 27 -6.44 20.11 8.90
C ASP A 27 -7.02 18.94 8.09
N THR A 28 -7.96 19.23 7.20
CA THR A 28 -8.66 18.27 6.34
C THR A 28 -8.35 18.46 4.85
N VAL A 29 -7.42 19.35 4.51
CA VAL A 29 -7.05 19.63 3.12
C VAL A 29 -5.72 18.96 2.80
N LEU A 30 -5.73 18.09 1.79
CA LEU A 30 -4.56 17.42 1.25
C LEU A 30 -4.08 18.17 0.01
N HIS A 31 -2.84 18.64 0.05
CA HIS A 31 -2.18 19.37 -1.04
C HIS A 31 -1.06 18.50 -1.64
N PRO A 32 -1.24 17.89 -2.82
CA PRO A 32 -0.14 17.27 -3.56
C PRO A 32 0.96 18.30 -3.87
N ASP A 33 2.21 17.97 -3.59
CA ASP A 33 3.38 18.84 -3.81
C ASP A 33 4.19 18.34 -5.01
N ARG A 34 4.85 17.19 -4.86
CA ARG A 34 5.75 16.70 -5.90
C ARG A 34 5.91 15.19 -5.95
N PHE A 35 6.20 14.72 -7.15
CA PHE A 35 6.62 13.36 -7.44
C PHE A 35 8.13 13.18 -7.31
N PHE A 36 8.51 12.00 -6.86
CA PHE A 36 9.85 11.49 -7.12
C PHE A 36 9.82 9.98 -7.33
N LYS A 37 10.76 9.53 -8.16
CA LYS A 37 10.92 8.13 -8.55
C LYS A 37 12.07 7.53 -7.76
N ILE A 38 11.82 6.39 -7.14
CA ILE A 38 12.82 5.60 -6.42
C ILE A 38 13.15 4.40 -7.31
N ALA A 39 14.31 4.43 -7.95
CA ALA A 39 14.67 3.48 -9.00
C ALA A 39 15.37 2.22 -8.47
N SER A 40 15.61 2.13 -7.15
CA SER A 40 16.22 0.96 -6.53
C SER A 40 15.76 0.75 -5.08
N LEU A 41 15.90 -0.48 -4.59
CA LEU A 41 15.62 -0.79 -3.18
C LEU A 41 16.58 -0.09 -2.22
N ASN A 42 17.80 0.25 -2.67
CA ASN A 42 18.75 1.04 -1.86
C ASN A 42 18.28 2.48 -1.72
N GLU A 43 17.80 3.10 -2.80
CA GLU A 43 17.19 4.43 -2.74
C GLU A 43 15.92 4.44 -1.87
N PHE A 44 15.15 3.35 -1.89
CA PHE A 44 14.01 3.17 -0.99
C PHE A 44 14.44 3.16 0.49
N GLU A 45 15.51 2.45 0.83
CA GLU A 45 16.06 2.46 2.19
C GLU A 45 16.60 3.86 2.59
N VAL A 46 17.14 4.64 1.65
CA VAL A 46 17.52 6.04 1.89
C VAL A 46 16.28 6.90 2.16
N PHE A 47 15.20 6.70 1.39
CA PHE A 47 13.93 7.39 1.62
C PHE A 47 13.38 7.12 3.03
N LEU A 48 13.35 5.86 3.47
CA LEU A 48 12.84 5.50 4.81
C LEU A 48 13.64 6.13 5.97
N LYS A 49 14.91 6.50 5.72
CA LYS A 49 15.78 7.16 6.70
C LYS A 49 15.64 8.69 6.72
N ARG A 50 14.79 9.28 5.87
CA ARG A 50 14.51 10.72 5.91
C ARG A 50 13.95 11.10 7.28
N ARG A 51 14.39 12.27 7.79
CA ARG A 51 13.94 12.80 9.08
C ARG A 51 12.43 13.04 9.05
N GLY A 52 11.76 12.62 10.11
CA GLY A 52 10.34 12.90 10.35
C GLY A 52 10.10 14.30 10.96
N PRO A 53 8.84 14.61 11.31
CA PRO A 53 7.70 13.70 11.26
C PRO A 53 7.17 13.50 9.83
N TRP A 54 6.69 12.30 9.53
CA TRP A 54 5.92 12.03 8.31
C TRP A 54 5.02 10.81 8.51
N VAL A 55 3.94 10.72 7.72
CA VAL A 55 3.08 9.53 7.62
C VAL A 55 3.11 9.04 6.18
N ALA A 56 3.29 7.74 5.97
CA ALA A 56 3.40 7.16 4.63
C ALA A 56 2.47 5.96 4.43
N GLY A 57 1.67 5.99 3.37
CA GLY A 57 0.86 4.87 2.88
C GLY A 57 1.60 4.10 1.79
N PHE A 58 1.79 2.80 1.98
CA PHE A 58 2.53 1.94 1.06
C PHE A 58 1.62 0.89 0.42
N ASP A 59 1.63 0.79 -0.92
CA ASP A 59 0.91 -0.26 -1.67
C ASP A 59 1.64 -1.61 -1.64
N PHE A 60 1.75 -2.20 -0.46
CA PHE A 60 2.11 -3.61 -0.30
C PHE A 60 1.67 -4.13 1.07
N PRO A 61 1.36 -5.44 1.20
CA PRO A 61 0.96 -6.00 2.47
C PRO A 61 2.11 -5.99 3.49
N PHE A 62 1.84 -5.53 4.71
CA PHE A 62 2.82 -5.49 5.80
C PHE A 62 3.03 -6.83 6.48
N GLY A 63 2.06 -7.74 6.41
CA GLY A 63 2.14 -9.04 7.06
C GLY A 63 1.70 -10.20 6.19
N GLN A 64 1.95 -11.41 6.69
CA GLN A 64 1.47 -12.66 6.10
C GLN A 64 0.27 -13.19 6.90
N PRO A 65 -0.61 -14.02 6.30
CA PRO A 65 -1.73 -14.60 7.03
C PRO A 65 -1.28 -15.40 8.26
N GLN A 66 -1.93 -15.20 9.40
CA GLN A 66 -1.59 -15.89 10.66
C GLN A 66 -1.59 -17.41 10.48
N LYS A 67 -2.58 -17.93 9.73
CA LYS A 67 -2.66 -19.36 9.40
C LYS A 67 -1.43 -19.88 8.66
N LEU A 68 -0.76 -19.08 7.83
CA LEU A 68 0.50 -19.46 7.19
C LEU A 68 1.62 -19.53 8.23
N ILE A 69 1.76 -18.47 9.04
CA ILE A 69 2.78 -18.38 10.10
C ILE A 69 2.71 -19.60 11.02
N ASP A 70 1.52 -19.92 11.52
CA ASP A 70 1.28 -21.02 12.45
C ASP A 70 1.64 -22.37 11.82
N ASN A 71 1.21 -22.62 10.57
CA ASN A 71 1.45 -23.90 9.92
C ASN A 71 2.91 -24.13 9.51
N LEU A 72 3.65 -23.06 9.22
CA LEU A 72 5.08 -23.15 8.93
C LEU A 72 5.96 -23.16 10.20
N GLY A 73 5.36 -22.94 11.38
CA GLY A 73 6.09 -22.87 12.64
C GLY A 73 7.04 -21.69 12.70
N TRP A 74 6.74 -20.60 12.00
CA TRP A 74 7.51 -19.36 12.07
C TRP A 74 7.26 -18.65 13.40
N PRO A 75 8.15 -17.72 13.83
CA PRO A 75 7.95 -16.95 15.05
C PRO A 75 6.59 -16.23 15.05
N THR A 76 5.93 -16.15 16.20
CA THR A 76 4.53 -15.69 16.27
C THR A 76 4.37 -14.17 16.32
N THR A 77 5.44 -13.42 16.59
CA THR A 77 5.44 -11.95 16.56
C THR A 77 5.78 -11.43 15.17
N TRP A 78 5.18 -10.31 14.74
CA TRP A 78 5.48 -9.66 13.47
C TRP A 78 6.98 -9.50 13.19
N ALA A 79 7.69 -8.82 14.10
CA ALA A 79 9.12 -8.59 13.95
C ALA A 79 9.91 -9.91 13.83
N GLY A 80 9.61 -10.88 14.69
CA GLY A 80 10.27 -12.19 14.69
C GLY A 80 10.14 -12.95 13.37
N TYR A 81 8.93 -13.05 12.78
CA TYR A 81 8.81 -13.76 11.50
C TYR A 81 9.35 -12.94 10.33
N VAL A 82 9.26 -11.61 10.37
CA VAL A 82 9.85 -10.76 9.34
C VAL A 82 11.38 -10.87 9.35
N GLU A 83 12.00 -10.90 10.52
CA GLU A 83 13.43 -11.16 10.69
C GLU A 83 13.82 -12.56 10.19
N HIS A 84 13.05 -13.58 10.54
CA HIS A 84 13.27 -14.94 10.04
C HIS A 84 13.18 -15.01 8.51
N ILE A 85 12.17 -14.40 7.90
CA ILE A 85 12.03 -14.33 6.43
C ILE A 85 13.20 -13.54 5.82
N ALA A 86 13.69 -12.49 6.50
CA ALA A 86 14.80 -11.67 6.02
C ALA A 86 16.14 -12.42 5.96
N THR A 87 16.28 -13.58 6.62
CA THR A 87 17.47 -14.44 6.48
C THR A 87 17.44 -15.30 5.21
N MET A 88 16.31 -15.37 4.52
CA MET A 88 16.14 -16.16 3.30
C MET A 88 16.52 -15.35 2.07
N SER A 89 16.95 -16.04 1.01
CA SER A 89 16.87 -15.51 -0.34
C SER A 89 15.42 -15.43 -0.82
N GLN A 90 15.16 -14.62 -1.84
CA GLN A 90 13.83 -14.54 -2.43
C GLN A 90 13.38 -15.88 -3.03
N ASP A 91 14.29 -16.62 -3.65
CA ASP A 91 13.98 -17.91 -4.26
C ASP A 91 13.60 -18.96 -3.22
N GLU A 92 14.29 -18.97 -2.05
CA GLU A 92 13.92 -19.83 -0.93
C GLU A 92 12.54 -19.48 -0.37
N PHE A 93 12.24 -18.19 -0.17
CA PHE A 93 10.91 -17.75 0.27
C PHE A 93 9.82 -18.18 -0.73
N GLU A 94 10.04 -17.94 -2.03
CA GLU A 94 9.10 -18.34 -3.08
C GLU A 94 8.90 -19.86 -3.14
N ALA A 95 9.97 -20.63 -2.96
CA ALA A 95 9.91 -22.09 -2.92
C ALA A 95 9.12 -22.61 -1.72
N ILE A 96 9.34 -22.04 -0.52
CA ILE A 96 8.60 -22.40 0.70
C ILE A 96 7.10 -22.12 0.52
N ILE A 97 6.74 -20.92 0.07
CA ILE A 97 5.34 -20.55 -0.15
C ILE A 97 4.71 -21.44 -1.23
N SER A 98 5.44 -21.74 -2.30
CA SER A 98 4.93 -22.62 -3.37
C SER A 98 4.71 -24.05 -2.90
N ALA A 99 5.67 -24.64 -2.16
CA ALA A 99 5.55 -25.98 -1.59
C ALA A 99 4.38 -26.05 -0.59
N TYR A 100 4.26 -25.05 0.28
CA TYR A 100 3.15 -24.92 1.23
C TYR A 100 1.80 -24.97 0.49
N ARG A 101 1.62 -24.13 -0.52
CA ARG A 101 0.37 -24.03 -1.30
C ARG A 101 0.05 -25.31 -2.07
N GLN A 102 1.05 -25.99 -2.60
CA GLN A 102 0.86 -27.26 -3.32
C GLN A 102 0.36 -28.37 -2.39
N ALA A 103 0.80 -28.37 -1.13
CA ALA A 103 0.38 -29.31 -0.11
C ALA A 103 -0.99 -28.96 0.55
N ARG A 104 -1.72 -27.94 0.07
CA ARG A 104 -3.05 -27.57 0.58
C ARG A 104 -4.19 -28.11 -0.29
N PRO A 105 -5.33 -28.48 0.32
CA PRO A 105 -6.55 -28.82 -0.41
C PRO A 105 -7.00 -27.70 -1.36
N THR A 106 -7.78 -28.06 -2.37
CA THR A 106 -8.47 -27.08 -3.23
C THR A 106 -9.34 -26.16 -2.37
N GLY A 107 -9.27 -24.85 -2.63
CA GLY A 107 -9.97 -23.83 -1.83
C GLY A 107 -9.15 -23.27 -0.66
N ASP A 108 -8.06 -23.94 -0.24
CA ASP A 108 -7.24 -23.54 0.91
C ASP A 108 -5.80 -23.16 0.52
N LYS A 109 -5.58 -22.86 -0.77
CA LYS A 109 -4.24 -22.58 -1.33
C LYS A 109 -3.77 -21.14 -1.17
N HIS A 110 -4.63 -20.25 -0.67
CA HIS A 110 -4.35 -18.83 -0.49
C HIS A 110 -5.08 -18.32 0.73
N HIS A 111 -4.36 -18.24 1.85
CA HIS A 111 -4.94 -17.69 3.07
C HIS A 111 -5.05 -16.18 2.92
N LEU A 112 -6.17 -15.62 3.35
CA LEU A 112 -6.38 -14.18 3.42
C LEU A 112 -6.15 -13.74 4.85
N ARG A 113 -5.57 -12.56 5.04
CA ARG A 113 -5.65 -11.85 6.32
C ARG A 113 -7.07 -11.33 6.50
N THR A 114 -7.41 -10.94 7.72
CA THR A 114 -8.71 -10.33 8.00
C THR A 114 -8.98 -9.10 7.13
N THR A 115 -7.97 -8.21 6.99
CA THR A 115 -8.08 -7.01 6.16
C THR A 115 -8.25 -7.34 4.67
N ASP A 116 -7.64 -8.42 4.19
CA ASP A 116 -7.70 -8.79 2.76
C ASP A 116 -9.09 -9.26 2.36
N ALA A 117 -9.72 -10.06 3.23
CA ALA A 117 -11.09 -10.52 3.03
C ALA A 117 -12.08 -9.35 3.00
N LYS A 118 -11.93 -8.38 3.93
CA LYS A 118 -12.77 -7.18 3.96
C LYS A 118 -12.56 -6.29 2.73
N ALA A 119 -11.31 -6.02 2.38
CA ALA A 119 -10.94 -5.15 1.24
C ALA A 119 -11.15 -5.81 -0.13
N LYS A 120 -11.43 -7.12 -0.16
CA LYS A 120 -11.41 -7.94 -1.38
C LYS A 120 -10.07 -7.76 -2.13
N SER A 121 -8.97 -7.80 -1.38
CA SER A 121 -7.61 -7.74 -1.90
C SER A 121 -7.08 -9.16 -2.16
N LEU A 122 -5.83 -9.23 -2.63
CA LEU A 122 -5.15 -10.50 -2.87
C LEU A 122 -4.44 -10.99 -1.61
N SER A 123 -4.37 -12.32 -1.46
CA SER A 123 -3.53 -12.94 -0.43
C SER A 123 -2.06 -12.50 -0.56
N PRO A 124 -1.40 -12.08 0.54
CA PRO A 124 0.04 -11.83 0.59
C PRO A 124 0.91 -13.06 0.26
N MET A 125 0.28 -14.22 0.04
CA MET A 125 0.94 -15.44 -0.47
C MET A 125 1.01 -15.49 -2.01
N MET A 126 0.47 -14.50 -2.72
CA MET A 126 0.46 -14.47 -4.18
C MET A 126 1.83 -14.08 -4.75
N LEU A 127 2.45 -14.99 -5.51
CA LEU A 127 3.79 -14.83 -6.07
C LEU A 127 3.82 -14.48 -7.58
N HIS A 128 2.69 -14.64 -8.29
CA HIS A 128 2.61 -14.45 -9.75
C HIS A 128 1.37 -13.64 -10.12
N GLY A 129 1.37 -13.02 -11.31
CA GLY A 129 0.34 -12.08 -11.72
C GLY A 129 0.56 -10.72 -11.05
N VAL A 130 -0.05 -10.52 -9.88
CA VAL A 130 0.23 -9.37 -8.99
C VAL A 130 1.01 -9.91 -7.78
N PRO A 131 2.35 -9.82 -7.78
CA PRO A 131 3.20 -10.57 -6.86
C PRO A 131 3.31 -9.88 -5.49
N VAL A 132 2.18 -9.62 -4.82
CA VAL A 132 2.14 -8.93 -3.52
C VAL A 132 2.95 -9.63 -2.43
N GLY A 133 3.14 -10.96 -2.52
CA GLY A 133 4.05 -11.68 -1.62
C GLY A 133 5.52 -11.34 -1.82
N LYS A 134 5.94 -11.05 -3.07
CA LYS A 134 7.29 -10.53 -3.34
C LYS A 134 7.42 -9.09 -2.87
N MET A 135 6.35 -8.30 -2.95
CA MET A 135 6.34 -6.93 -2.43
C MET A 135 6.51 -6.92 -0.91
N PHE A 136 5.75 -7.75 -0.18
CA PHE A 136 5.98 -7.99 1.25
C PHE A 136 7.45 -8.38 1.55
N PHE A 137 7.97 -9.38 0.84
CA PHE A 137 9.35 -9.86 1.04
C PHE A 137 10.40 -8.74 0.85
N LYS A 138 10.16 -7.79 -0.05
CA LYS A 138 11.07 -6.65 -0.25
C LYS A 138 10.80 -5.49 0.71
N GLY A 139 9.55 -5.20 1.02
CA GLY A 139 9.13 -4.01 1.75
C GLY A 139 9.21 -4.17 3.26
N ALA A 140 8.58 -5.19 3.84
CA ALA A 140 8.43 -5.35 5.28
C ALA A 140 9.77 -5.42 6.04
N PRO A 141 10.77 -6.22 5.62
CA PRO A 141 12.09 -6.21 6.27
C PRO A 141 12.81 -4.85 6.22
N ARG A 142 12.53 -4.04 5.18
CA ARG A 142 13.14 -2.71 5.02
C ARG A 142 12.48 -1.68 5.92
N LEU A 143 11.16 -1.74 6.09
CA LEU A 143 10.46 -0.94 7.09
C LEU A 143 10.99 -1.24 8.49
N LEU A 144 11.07 -2.53 8.87
CA LEU A 144 11.58 -2.95 10.18
C LEU A 144 13.00 -2.41 10.43
N ARG A 145 13.91 -2.59 9.48
CA ARG A 145 15.30 -2.11 9.59
C ARG A 145 15.41 -0.58 9.65
N ALA A 146 14.47 0.14 9.03
CA ALA A 146 14.46 1.60 9.06
C ALA A 146 14.04 2.18 10.42
N GLY A 147 13.48 1.35 11.30
CA GLY A 147 13.04 1.73 12.64
C GLY A 147 11.85 2.70 12.66
N VAL A 148 11.08 2.74 11.57
CA VAL A 148 9.84 3.53 11.49
C VAL A 148 8.77 2.87 12.36
N SER A 149 7.76 3.62 12.80
CA SER A 149 6.62 3.07 13.54
C SER A 149 5.65 2.44 12.53
N ILE A 150 5.49 1.12 12.55
CA ILE A 150 4.72 0.36 11.54
C ILE A 150 3.39 -0.02 12.16
N LEU A 151 2.29 0.61 11.76
CA LEU A 151 0.99 0.34 12.40
C LEU A 151 0.17 -0.68 11.60
N PRO A 152 -0.51 -1.64 12.27
CA PRO A 152 -0.46 -1.98 13.70
C PRO A 152 0.68 -2.94 14.08
N CYS A 153 1.53 -3.32 13.13
CA CYS A 153 2.43 -4.47 13.24
C CYS A 153 3.56 -4.36 14.26
N HIS A 154 4.18 -3.20 14.31
CA HIS A 154 5.34 -2.89 15.13
C HIS A 154 5.33 -1.39 15.48
N PRO A 155 4.38 -0.93 16.31
CA PRO A 155 4.34 0.44 16.78
C PRO A 155 5.59 0.76 17.63
N THR A 156 6.18 1.92 17.39
CA THR A 156 7.30 2.49 18.15
C THR A 156 7.03 3.95 18.47
N GLU A 157 7.90 4.57 19.29
CA GLU A 157 7.87 6.01 19.58
C GLU A 157 8.41 6.89 18.43
N ASP A 158 8.78 6.29 17.29
CA ASP A 158 9.28 7.04 16.13
C ASP A 158 8.13 7.80 15.44
N ASN A 159 8.39 9.06 15.04
CA ASN A 159 7.39 9.93 14.41
C ASN A 159 7.31 9.77 12.87
N ARG A 160 8.00 8.77 12.34
CA ARG A 160 7.89 8.29 10.96
C ARG A 160 6.92 7.12 10.94
N ILE A 161 5.68 7.36 10.53
CA ILE A 161 4.60 6.38 10.61
C ILE A 161 4.44 5.69 9.25
N ALA A 162 4.48 4.36 9.23
CA ALA A 162 4.21 3.55 8.06
C ALA A 162 2.84 2.87 8.19
N LEU A 163 2.02 3.01 7.16
CA LEU A 163 0.67 2.47 7.06
C LEU A 163 0.55 1.64 5.77
N GLU A 164 -0.18 0.53 5.85
CA GLU A 164 -0.50 -0.25 4.68
C GLU A 164 -1.67 0.41 3.94
N ALA A 165 -1.45 0.73 2.67
CA ALA A 165 -2.44 1.31 1.76
C ALA A 165 -2.82 0.29 0.68
N TYR A 166 -3.99 0.48 0.07
CA TYR A 166 -4.45 -0.31 -1.06
C TYR A 166 -5.23 0.58 -2.04
N PRO A 167 -4.58 1.13 -3.07
CA PRO A 167 -5.16 2.17 -3.94
C PRO A 167 -6.40 1.68 -4.69
N ALA A 168 -6.44 0.39 -5.05
CA ALA A 168 -7.60 -0.19 -5.71
C ALA A 168 -8.87 -0.13 -4.84
N LEU A 169 -8.76 -0.13 -3.52
CA LEU A 169 -9.89 0.01 -2.61
C LEU A 169 -10.53 1.40 -2.72
N VAL A 170 -9.69 2.43 -2.83
CA VAL A 170 -10.12 3.82 -3.05
C VAL A 170 -10.76 3.96 -4.43
N ALA A 171 -10.11 3.47 -5.48
CA ALA A 171 -10.61 3.58 -6.85
C ALA A 171 -11.98 2.89 -7.02
N ARG A 172 -12.18 1.72 -6.40
CA ARG A 172 -13.44 0.96 -6.45
C ARG A 172 -14.62 1.72 -5.86
N LYS A 173 -14.40 2.69 -4.96
CA LYS A 173 -15.47 3.52 -4.40
C LYS A 173 -16.28 4.24 -5.48
N TRP A 174 -15.61 4.68 -6.54
CA TRP A 174 -16.22 5.47 -7.60
C TRP A 174 -16.24 4.78 -8.97
N LEU A 175 -15.34 3.83 -9.20
CA LEU A 175 -15.24 3.11 -10.47
C LEU A 175 -15.85 1.71 -10.45
N ASP A 176 -16.33 1.24 -9.29
CA ASP A 176 -16.70 -0.15 -9.06
C ASP A 176 -15.57 -1.09 -9.51
N GLN A 177 -15.86 -2.02 -10.44
CA GLN A 177 -14.87 -2.97 -10.97
C GLN A 177 -14.18 -2.50 -12.26
N ARG A 178 -14.44 -1.27 -12.72
CA ARG A 178 -13.82 -0.75 -13.93
C ARG A 178 -12.32 -0.52 -13.70
N SER A 179 -11.51 -1.01 -14.64
CA SER A 179 -10.07 -0.77 -14.64
C SER A 179 -9.77 0.66 -15.10
N TYR A 180 -8.83 1.32 -14.43
CA TYR A 180 -8.30 2.64 -14.82
C TYR A 180 -6.83 2.59 -15.28
N LYS A 181 -6.19 1.42 -15.26
CA LYS A 181 -4.75 1.28 -15.57
C LYS A 181 -4.41 -0.03 -16.28
N ASN A 182 -3.35 0.01 -17.08
CA ASN A 182 -2.71 -1.19 -17.63
C ASN A 182 -1.21 -0.99 -17.88
N ASP A 183 -0.39 -1.83 -17.26
CA ASP A 183 1.07 -1.84 -17.46
C ASP A 183 1.47 -2.19 -18.91
N SER A 184 0.62 -2.88 -19.66
CA SER A 184 0.90 -3.30 -21.03
C SER A 184 0.45 -2.23 -22.03
N PRO A 185 1.35 -1.60 -22.82
CA PRO A 185 0.97 -0.55 -23.77
C PRO A 185 -0.10 -0.96 -24.77
N THR A 186 -0.10 -2.23 -25.19
CA THR A 186 -1.07 -2.77 -26.16
C THR A 186 -2.46 -2.99 -25.57
N LYS A 187 -2.62 -2.87 -24.25
CA LYS A 187 -3.89 -3.05 -23.54
C LYS A 187 -4.41 -1.75 -22.90
N GLN A 188 -3.78 -0.62 -23.21
CA GLN A 188 -4.21 0.69 -22.74
C GLN A 188 -5.35 1.19 -23.61
N THR A 189 -6.46 1.62 -22.99
CA THR A 189 -7.68 1.99 -23.70
C THR A 189 -8.21 3.37 -23.31
N VAL A 190 -9.07 3.93 -24.17
CA VAL A 190 -9.73 5.23 -23.93
C VAL A 190 -10.69 5.13 -22.73
N GLU A 191 -11.30 3.97 -22.50
CA GLU A 191 -12.17 3.72 -21.35
C GLU A 191 -11.39 3.83 -20.04
N GLN A 192 -10.13 3.39 -20.01
CA GLN A 192 -9.26 3.54 -18.84
C GLN A 192 -8.88 5.00 -18.60
N GLU A 193 -8.61 5.79 -19.66
CA GLU A 193 -8.42 7.24 -19.53
C GLU A 193 -9.68 7.92 -19.00
N THR A 194 -10.84 7.54 -19.51
CA THR A 194 -12.14 8.04 -19.05
C THR A 194 -12.35 7.73 -17.56
N ALA A 195 -11.99 6.51 -17.13
CA ALA A 195 -12.04 6.12 -15.73
C ALA A 195 -11.07 6.94 -14.85
N ARG A 196 -9.84 7.23 -15.31
CA ARG A 196 -8.92 8.13 -14.59
C ARG A 196 -9.47 9.54 -14.47
N ARG A 197 -10.06 10.08 -15.55
CA ARG A 197 -10.70 11.41 -15.56
C ARG A 197 -11.87 11.48 -14.57
N GLU A 198 -12.71 10.46 -14.54
CA GLU A 198 -13.81 10.34 -13.58
C GLU A 198 -13.27 10.26 -12.15
N LEU A 199 -12.29 9.40 -11.88
CA LEU A 199 -11.71 9.25 -10.55
C LEU A 199 -11.10 10.56 -10.04
N ILE A 200 -10.33 11.26 -10.87
CA ILE A 200 -9.78 12.58 -10.52
C ILE A 200 -10.90 13.59 -10.22
N ALA A 201 -11.95 13.63 -11.05
CA ALA A 201 -13.08 14.53 -10.82
C ALA A 201 -13.79 14.24 -9.48
N ARG A 202 -13.94 12.96 -9.11
CA ARG A 202 -14.54 12.55 -7.83
C ARG A 202 -13.65 12.90 -6.64
N LEU A 203 -12.34 12.67 -6.75
CA LEU A 203 -11.36 13.04 -5.72
C LEU A 203 -11.34 14.56 -5.46
N CYS A 204 -11.53 15.38 -6.50
CA CYS A 204 -11.58 16.84 -6.38
C CYS A 204 -12.98 17.38 -6.02
N SER A 205 -13.96 16.51 -5.78
CA SER A 205 -15.34 16.89 -5.45
C SER A 205 -15.61 16.82 -3.95
N ALA A 206 -16.79 17.27 -3.54
CA ALA A 206 -17.26 17.14 -2.16
C ALA A 206 -17.36 15.68 -1.68
N GLU A 207 -17.42 14.70 -2.59
CA GLU A 207 -17.53 13.28 -2.22
C GLU A 207 -16.30 12.76 -1.49
N LEU A 208 -15.10 13.30 -1.76
CA LEU A 208 -13.91 12.94 -0.99
C LEU A 208 -14.08 13.39 0.47
N LEU A 209 -14.67 14.56 0.69
CA LEU A 209 -14.92 15.10 2.03
C LEU A 209 -15.97 14.26 2.76
N GLU A 210 -17.04 13.88 2.06
CA GLU A 210 -18.10 13.06 2.65
C GLU A 210 -17.61 11.67 3.08
N TYR A 211 -16.70 11.06 2.32
CA TYR A 211 -16.29 9.68 2.54
C TYR A 211 -14.98 9.54 3.34
N TYR A 212 -13.97 10.38 3.06
CA TYR A 212 -12.68 10.38 3.76
C TYR A 212 -12.54 11.54 4.75
N GLY A 213 -13.49 12.46 4.84
CA GLY A 213 -13.28 13.66 5.67
C GLY A 213 -12.16 14.56 5.14
N LEU A 214 -11.78 14.44 3.86
CA LEU A 214 -10.68 15.17 3.24
C LEU A 214 -11.15 15.98 2.04
N ARG A 215 -10.52 17.14 1.81
CA ARG A 215 -10.57 17.85 0.52
C ARG A 215 -9.24 17.67 -0.17
N LEU A 216 -9.26 17.46 -1.48
CA LEU A 216 -8.07 17.46 -2.31
C LEU A 216 -7.96 18.82 -2.99
N ASP A 217 -6.88 19.55 -2.70
CA ASP A 217 -6.53 20.77 -3.40
C ASP A 217 -5.38 20.46 -4.37
N MET A 218 -5.74 20.23 -5.64
CA MET A 218 -4.83 19.78 -6.68
C MET A 218 -4.96 20.68 -7.91
N ASP A 219 -3.82 21.10 -8.44
CA ASP A 219 -3.79 21.91 -9.65
C ASP A 219 -4.16 21.11 -10.91
N ASN A 220 -4.56 21.83 -11.96
CA ASN A 220 -5.02 21.23 -13.21
C ASN A 220 -3.90 20.52 -14.00
N ASP A 221 -2.64 20.93 -13.82
CA ASP A 221 -1.51 20.35 -14.56
C ASP A 221 -1.19 18.97 -14.00
N LEU A 222 -1.22 18.81 -12.67
CA LEU A 222 -1.05 17.55 -11.98
C LEU A 222 -2.23 16.60 -12.26
N ALA A 223 -3.46 17.14 -12.23
CA ALA A 223 -4.65 16.39 -12.63
C ALA A 223 -4.52 15.86 -14.07
N ALA A 224 -4.06 16.69 -15.01
CA ALA A 224 -3.83 16.28 -16.39
C ALA A 224 -2.74 15.20 -16.50
N GLN A 225 -1.65 15.31 -15.73
CA GLN A 225 -0.60 14.28 -15.67
C GLN A 225 -1.15 12.92 -15.23
N PHE A 226 -2.01 12.87 -14.21
CA PHE A 226 -2.64 11.61 -13.77
C PHE A 226 -3.57 11.01 -14.81
N ILE A 227 -4.31 11.84 -15.53
CA ILE A 227 -5.23 11.36 -16.55
C ILE A 227 -4.45 10.77 -17.74
N GLN A 228 -3.35 11.43 -18.12
CA GLN A 228 -2.54 11.04 -19.27
C GLN A 228 -1.61 9.85 -19.01
N ASP A 229 -1.30 9.53 -17.75
CA ASP A 229 -0.46 8.37 -17.40
C ASP A 229 -1.28 7.05 -17.41
N PRO A 230 -1.04 6.16 -18.38
CA PRO A 230 -1.84 4.94 -18.51
C PRO A 230 -1.39 3.80 -17.57
N THR A 231 -0.20 3.89 -16.96
CA THR A 231 0.21 2.96 -15.88
C THR A 231 -0.42 3.36 -14.56
N ALA A 232 -0.78 4.64 -14.42
CA ALA A 232 -1.42 5.23 -13.26
C ALA A 232 -0.57 5.13 -11.97
N ASP A 233 0.75 4.95 -12.08
CA ASP A 233 1.64 4.80 -10.92
C ASP A 233 1.59 6.05 -10.03
N GLY A 234 1.50 7.24 -10.65
CA GLY A 234 1.34 8.51 -9.93
C GLY A 234 -0.03 8.66 -9.27
N LEU A 235 -1.08 8.16 -9.93
CA LEU A 235 -2.43 8.16 -9.37
C LEU A 235 -2.55 7.17 -8.20
N ASP A 236 -1.94 5.99 -8.30
CA ASP A 236 -1.92 5.03 -7.20
C ASP A 236 -1.16 5.56 -5.98
N ALA A 237 -0.05 6.26 -6.20
CA ALA A 237 0.63 6.99 -5.14
C ALA A 237 -0.29 8.06 -4.52
N LEU A 238 -1.08 8.80 -5.31
CA LEU A 238 -2.08 9.73 -4.76
C LEU A 238 -3.15 9.02 -3.92
N LEU A 239 -3.69 7.89 -4.39
CA LEU A 239 -4.69 7.12 -3.64
C LEU A 239 -4.14 6.58 -2.32
N CYS A 240 -2.87 6.15 -2.30
CA CYS A 240 -2.18 5.78 -1.07
C CYS A 240 -2.00 6.98 -0.13
N ALA A 241 -1.70 8.16 -0.67
CA ALA A 241 -1.58 9.39 0.12
C ALA A 241 -2.94 9.81 0.73
N VAL A 242 -4.05 9.63 0.01
CA VAL A 242 -5.40 9.87 0.54
C VAL A 242 -5.68 8.97 1.75
N GLN A 243 -5.39 7.68 1.64
CA GLN A 243 -5.56 6.73 2.75
C GLN A 243 -4.67 7.09 3.96
N ALA A 244 -3.40 7.44 3.72
CA ALA A 244 -2.48 7.87 4.78
C ALA A 244 -2.89 9.19 5.44
N ALA A 245 -3.36 10.16 4.67
CA ALA A 245 -3.85 11.43 5.18
C ALA A 245 -5.11 11.24 6.02
N TRP A 246 -6.05 10.40 5.58
CA TRP A 246 -7.24 10.06 6.37
C TRP A 246 -6.86 9.38 7.68
N ALA A 247 -5.99 8.37 7.62
CA ALA A 247 -5.52 7.68 8.81
C ALA A 247 -4.84 8.66 9.78
N TYR A 248 -4.08 9.64 9.29
CA TYR A 248 -3.50 10.69 10.11
C TYR A 248 -4.56 11.57 10.81
N THR A 249 -5.67 11.94 10.15
CA THR A 249 -6.76 12.66 10.84
C THR A 249 -7.46 11.81 11.90
N GLN A 250 -7.27 10.49 11.87
CA GLN A 250 -7.75 9.54 12.88
C GLN A 250 -6.68 9.17 13.91
N ALA A 251 -5.57 9.91 14.04
CA ALA A 251 -4.46 9.55 14.94
C ALA A 251 -4.92 9.32 16.40
N ASP A 252 -5.79 10.18 16.92
CA ASP A 252 -6.36 10.06 18.28
C ASP A 252 -7.30 8.84 18.45
N ALA A 253 -7.72 8.23 17.34
CA ALA A 253 -8.54 7.03 17.26
C ALA A 253 -7.76 5.83 16.70
N GLY A 254 -6.43 5.79 16.90
CA GLY A 254 -5.58 4.67 16.48
C GLY A 254 -5.42 4.57 14.97
N TYR A 255 -5.38 5.71 14.27
CA TYR A 255 -5.23 5.80 12.80
C TYR A 255 -6.36 5.12 12.01
N GLY A 256 -7.54 4.96 12.62
CA GLY A 256 -8.66 4.25 12.01
C GLY A 256 -8.47 2.73 11.94
N ILE A 257 -7.47 2.19 12.64
CA ILE A 257 -7.21 0.75 12.72
C ILE A 257 -8.05 0.17 13.87
N PRO A 258 -8.89 -0.86 13.64
CA PRO A 258 -9.70 -1.44 14.70
C PRO A 258 -8.85 -2.03 15.82
N ALA A 259 -9.25 -1.79 17.07
CA ALA A 259 -8.55 -2.30 18.26
C ALA A 259 -8.44 -3.84 18.33
N HIS A 260 -9.29 -4.55 17.60
CA HIS A 260 -9.30 -6.01 17.51
C HIS A 260 -8.57 -6.56 16.28
N CYS A 261 -7.86 -5.71 15.51
CA CYS A 261 -7.04 -6.19 14.39
C CYS A 261 -5.93 -7.12 14.92
N ASN A 262 -5.52 -8.10 14.10
CA ASN A 262 -4.35 -8.90 14.42
C ASN A 262 -3.09 -8.10 14.06
N PRO A 263 -2.27 -7.66 15.03
CA PRO A 263 -1.08 -6.87 14.73
C PRO A 263 -0.08 -7.65 13.87
N ASN A 264 -0.06 -8.99 13.95
CA ASN A 264 0.85 -9.79 13.13
C ASN A 264 0.45 -9.87 11.65
N GLU A 265 -0.77 -9.52 11.28
CA GLU A 265 -1.22 -9.55 9.88
C GLU A 265 -1.06 -8.19 9.20
N GLY A 266 -1.14 -7.09 9.95
CA GLY A 266 -1.27 -5.74 9.39
C GLY A 266 -2.72 -5.38 9.06
N TRP A 267 -2.92 -4.13 8.62
CA TRP A 267 -4.24 -3.59 8.36
C TRP A 267 -4.19 -2.54 7.26
N ILE A 268 -5.02 -2.69 6.22
CA ILE A 268 -5.20 -1.67 5.18
C ILE A 268 -6.00 -0.52 5.80
N VAL A 269 -5.46 0.69 5.79
CA VAL A 269 -6.15 1.85 6.37
C VAL A 269 -7.18 2.41 5.37
N ASP A 270 -8.46 2.33 5.73
CA ASP A 270 -9.58 2.88 4.95
C ASP A 270 -10.85 3.04 5.81
N PRO A 271 -11.68 4.09 5.61
CA PRO A 271 -12.93 4.27 6.33
C PRO A 271 -13.88 3.06 6.28
N GLN A 272 -13.87 2.26 5.22
CA GLN A 272 -14.75 1.08 5.13
C GLN A 272 -14.29 -0.13 5.93
N LEU A 273 -13.05 -0.11 6.45
CA LEU A 273 -12.46 -1.25 7.14
C LEU A 273 -12.50 -1.09 8.67
N GLY A 274 -12.55 0.16 9.14
CA GLY A 274 -12.69 0.57 10.55
C GLY A 274 -13.85 -0.09 11.30
#